data_AF-R9HTQ3-F1
#
_entry.id   AF-R9HTQ3-F1
#
_cell.length_a   1.000
_cell.length_b   1.000
_cell.length_c   1.000
_cell.angle_alpha   90.00
_cell.angle_beta   90.00
_cell.angle_gamma   90.00
#
_symmetry.space_group_name_H-M   'P 1'
#
loop_
_entity.id
_entity.type
_entity.pdbx_description
1 polymer ?
#
loop_
_entity_poly.entity_id
_entity_poly.type
_entity_poly.pdbx_seq_one_letter_code
_entity_poly.pdbx_strand_id
1 'polypeptide(L)'
;MTKITLEDRGQDFLWLVVGSACRVIDAGPYQGHIWRGAYIPLPEVRVGERCPIHHPPHINFGYLKYRVERIDKECKEEKLIEDET
;
A
#
# COMPACT_ATOMS: atom_id res chain seq x y z
N MET A 1 10.36 2.28 0.11
CA MET A 1 8.92 2.38 -0.14
C MET A 1 8.52 1.40 -1.23
N THR A 2 7.33 0.82 -1.16
CA THR A 2 6.82 -0.12 -2.18
C THR A 2 5.51 0.41 -2.74
N LYS A 3 5.44 0.62 -4.04
CA LYS A 3 4.20 0.97 -4.73
C LYS A 3 3.55 -0.30 -5.28
N ILE A 4 2.30 -0.52 -4.93
CA ILE A 4 1.47 -1.62 -5.40
C ILE A 4 0.43 -1.02 -6.35
N THR A 5 0.39 -1.49 -7.59
CA THR A 5 -0.65 -1.13 -8.57
C THR A 5 -1.61 -2.31 -8.70
N LEU A 6 -2.91 -2.04 -8.70
CA LEU A 6 -3.98 -3.00 -8.83
C LEU A 6 -4.56 -2.95 -10.25
N GLU A 7 -5.16 -4.05 -10.70
CA GLU A 7 -5.89 -4.10 -11.97
C GLU A 7 -6.98 -3.01 -12.01
N ASP A 8 -7.14 -2.32 -13.14
CA ASP A 8 -8.21 -1.34 -13.31
C ASP A 8 -9.51 -2.01 -13.75
N ARG A 9 -10.54 -1.88 -12.92
CA ARG A 9 -11.92 -2.29 -13.20
C ARG A 9 -12.92 -1.19 -12.79
N GLY A 10 -12.49 0.07 -12.81
CA GLY A 10 -13.33 1.23 -12.48
C GLY A 10 -13.60 1.41 -10.98
N GLN A 11 -12.63 1.07 -10.13
CA GLN A 11 -12.71 1.24 -8.68
C GLN A 11 -12.20 2.60 -8.17
N ASP A 12 -12.39 2.86 -6.88
CA ASP A 12 -12.04 4.13 -6.23
C ASP A 12 -10.52 4.38 -6.12
N PHE A 13 -9.67 3.37 -6.23
CA PHE A 13 -8.22 3.55 -6.25
C PHE A 13 -7.50 2.45 -7.04
N LEU A 14 -6.40 2.81 -7.67
CA LEU A 14 -5.61 1.95 -8.55
C LEU A 14 -4.24 1.61 -7.96
N TRP A 15 -3.74 2.41 -7.01
CA TRP A 15 -2.42 2.18 -6.42
C TRP A 15 -2.36 2.55 -4.95
N LEU A 16 -1.42 1.91 -4.26
CA LEU A 16 -1.05 2.11 -2.86
C LEU A 16 0.46 2.33 -2.79
N VAL A 17 0.91 3.23 -1.93
CA VAL A 17 2.31 3.37 -1.53
C VAL A 17 2.44 2.92 -0.09
N VAL A 18 3.30 1.94 0.14
CA VAL A 18 3.53 1.29 1.44
C VAL A 18 4.93 1.66 1.93
N GLY A 19 4.99 2.15 3.17
CA GLY A 19 6.23 2.48 3.88
C GLY A 19 6.96 1.26 4.43
N SER A 20 8.08 1.49 5.13
CA SER A 20 8.93 0.46 5.76
C SER A 20 8.18 -0.37 6.82
N ALA A 21 7.28 0.25 7.58
CA ALA A 21 6.44 -0.41 8.58
C ALA A 21 5.22 -1.14 7.99
N CYS A 22 5.24 -1.49 6.70
CA CYS A 22 4.11 -2.12 5.99
C CYS A 22 2.79 -1.32 6.05
N ARG A 23 2.87 -0.02 6.35
CA ARG A 23 1.73 0.89 6.46
C ARG A 23 1.55 1.69 5.17
N VAL A 24 0.33 1.82 4.71
CA VAL A 24 -0.04 2.66 3.56
C VAL A 24 0.18 4.13 3.94
N ILE A 25 1.08 4.79 3.24
CA ILE A 25 1.36 6.22 3.39
C ILE A 25 0.61 7.06 2.36
N ASP A 26 0.28 6.46 1.21
CA ASP A 26 -0.50 7.14 0.17
C ASP A 26 -1.27 6.16 -0.71
N ALA A 27 -2.33 6.64 -1.35
CA ALA A 27 -3.17 5.86 -2.24
C ALA A 27 -3.91 6.77 -3.23
N GLY A 28 -4.22 6.26 -4.42
CA GLY A 28 -4.93 7.04 -5.41
C GLY A 28 -5.38 6.23 -6.63
N PRO A 29 -6.06 6.87 -7.60
CA PRO A 29 -6.22 8.31 -7.73
C PRO A 29 -7.34 8.93 -6.87
N TYR A 30 -8.32 8.16 -6.37
CA TYR A 30 -9.41 8.71 -5.56
C TYR A 30 -9.40 8.17 -4.13
N GLN A 31 -10.07 8.90 -3.24
CA GLN A 31 -10.30 8.54 -1.83
C GLN A 31 -9.06 8.06 -1.04
N GLY A 32 -7.85 8.52 -1.39
CA GLY A 32 -6.61 8.05 -0.77
C GLY A 32 -6.55 8.18 0.75
N HIS A 33 -7.23 9.19 1.30
CA HIS A 33 -7.31 9.42 2.75
C HIS A 33 -7.99 8.27 3.52
N ILE A 34 -8.87 7.49 2.90
CA ILE A 34 -9.52 6.32 3.52
C ILE A 34 -8.51 5.18 3.72
N TRP A 35 -7.60 5.02 2.77
CA TRP A 35 -6.65 3.89 2.75
C TRP A 35 -5.36 4.20 3.52
N ARG A 36 -5.05 5.48 3.75
CA ARG A 36 -3.89 5.87 4.56
C ARG A 36 -3.98 5.27 5.96
N GLY A 37 -2.91 4.60 6.36
CA GLY A 37 -2.83 3.90 7.64
C GLY A 37 -3.32 2.46 7.64
N ALA A 38 -3.88 1.95 6.54
CA ALA A 38 -4.04 0.51 6.37
C ALA A 38 -2.67 -0.20 6.39
N TYR A 39 -2.67 -1.46 6.80
CA TYR A 39 -1.52 -2.33 6.82
C TYR A 39 -1.58 -3.33 5.67
N ILE A 40 -0.48 -3.43 4.93
CA ILE A 40 -0.31 -4.37 3.82
C ILE A 40 0.90 -5.24 4.15
N PRO A 41 0.71 -6.55 4.44
CA PRO A 41 1.83 -7.45 4.71
C PRO A 41 2.62 -7.71 3.41
N LEU A 42 3.59 -6.85 3.11
CA LEU A 42 4.38 -6.88 1.87
C LEU A 42 4.98 -8.25 1.51
N PRO A 43 5.45 -9.09 2.46
CA PRO A 43 5.95 -10.44 2.13
C PRO A 43 4.92 -11.37 1.50
N GLU A 44 3.63 -11.12 1.72
CA GLU A 44 2.52 -11.92 1.19
C GLU A 44 1.97 -11.39 -0.13
N VAL A 45 2.37 -10.18 -0.56
CA VAL A 45 1.85 -9.55 -1.78
C VAL A 45 2.51 -10.16 -3.02
N ARG A 46 1.69 -10.64 -3.95
CA ARG A 46 2.13 -11.27 -5.21
C ARG A 46 1.39 -10.68 -6.42
N VAL A 47 2.10 -10.45 -7.51
CA VAL A 47 1.50 -10.05 -8.80
C VAL A 47 0.57 -11.16 -9.30
N GLY A 48 -0.62 -10.79 -9.75
CA GLY A 48 -1.68 -11.69 -10.21
C GLY A 48 -2.62 -12.18 -9.11
N GLU A 49 -2.29 -11.99 -7.84
CA GLU A 49 -3.11 -12.38 -6.69
C GLU A 49 -3.83 -11.17 -6.07
N ARG A 50 -4.82 -11.43 -5.21
CA ARG A 50 -5.51 -10.36 -4.47
C ARG A 50 -4.57 -9.76 -3.43
N CYS A 51 -4.61 -8.43 -3.27
CA CYS A 51 -3.74 -7.75 -2.32
C CYS A 51 -4.26 -7.93 -0.88
N PRO A 52 -3.48 -8.52 0.05
CA PRO A 52 -3.87 -8.63 1.46
C PRO A 52 -3.91 -7.26 2.14
N ILE A 53 -4.87 -7.06 3.03
CA ILE A 53 -5.06 -5.80 3.75
C ILE A 53 -5.61 -6.01 5.16
N HIS A 54 -5.14 -5.18 6.09
CA HIS A 54 -5.67 -5.06 7.43
C HIS A 54 -5.90 -3.58 7.74
N HIS A 55 -7.14 -3.19 8.01
CA HIS A 55 -7.52 -1.81 8.28
C HIS A 55 -8.65 -1.74 9.33
N PRO A 56 -8.32 -1.91 10.62
CA PRO A 56 -9.29 -1.79 11.69
C PRO A 56 -9.90 -0.39 11.76
N PRO A 57 -11.19 -0.26 12.13
CA PRO A 57 -12.11 -1.34 12.53
C PRO A 57 -12.80 -2.04 11.34
N HIS A 58 -12.61 -1.56 10.11
CA HIS A 58 -13.41 -1.94 8.95
C HIS A 58 -13.00 -3.28 8.32
N ILE A 59 -11.71 -3.64 8.41
CA ILE A 59 -11.17 -4.86 7.82
C ILE A 59 -10.18 -5.51 8.79
N ASN A 60 -10.63 -6.52 9.53
CA ASN A 60 -9.77 -7.34 10.39
C ASN A 60 -9.18 -8.50 9.58
N PHE A 61 -8.13 -8.21 8.80
CA PHE A 61 -7.44 -9.13 7.89
C PHE A 61 -8.34 -9.64 6.76
N GLY A 62 -8.03 -9.22 5.54
CA GLY A 62 -8.75 -9.64 4.36
C GLY A 62 -7.95 -9.39 3.09
N TYR A 63 -8.65 -9.38 1.96
CA TYR A 63 -8.05 -9.10 0.67
C TYR A 63 -8.85 -8.04 -0.05
N LEU A 64 -8.15 -7.14 -0.74
CA LEU A 64 -8.76 -6.27 -1.73
C LEU A 64 -9.38 -7.12 -2.84
N LYS A 65 -10.50 -6.64 -3.37
CA LYS A 65 -11.23 -7.33 -4.44
C LYS A 65 -10.39 -7.51 -5.70
N TYR A 66 -9.51 -6.54 -5.96
CA TYR A 66 -8.70 -6.41 -7.16
C TYR A 66 -7.34 -7.08 -7.02
N ARG A 67 -6.88 -7.69 -8.10
CA ARG A 67 -5.57 -8.32 -8.19
C ARG A 67 -4.47 -7.28 -8.30
N VAL A 68 -3.29 -7.62 -7.79
CA VAL A 68 -2.06 -6.84 -7.96
C VAL A 68 -1.60 -7.00 -9.40
N GLU A 69 -1.44 -5.89 -10.11
CA GLU A 69 -0.91 -5.87 -11.47
C GLU A 69 0.60 -5.64 -11.48
N ARG A 70 1.10 -4.76 -10.59
CA ARG A 70 2.53 -4.41 -10.55
C ARG A 70 2.98 -4.08 -9.13
N ILE A 71 4.23 -4.43 -8.81
CA ILE A 71 4.90 -4.08 -7.56
C ILE A 71 6.21 -3.37 -7.90
N ASP A 72 6.30 -2.09 -7.56
CA ASP A 72 7.48 -1.26 -7.77
C ASP A 72 8.16 -1.01 -6.41
N LYS A 73 9.35 -1.58 -6.19
CA LYS A 73 10.12 -1.40 -4.95
C LYS A 73 11.12 -0.25 -5.13
N GLU A 74 10.85 0.90 -4.50
CA GLU A 74 11.84 1.98 -4.40
C GLU A 74 12.58 1.89 -3.07
N CYS A 75 13.84 1.46 -3.08
CA CYS A 75 14.76 1.74 -1.98
C CYS A 75 15.13 3.22 -2.03
N LYS A 76 14.40 4.08 -1.32
CA LYS A 76 14.90 5.40 -0.95
C LYS A 76 15.20 5.35 0.54
N GLU A 77 16.49 5.32 0.85
CA GLU A 77 17.01 5.56 2.18
C GLU A 77 16.50 6.91 2.66
N GLU A 78 15.76 6.92 3.75
CA GLU A 78 15.54 8.15 4.51
C GLU A 78 16.89 8.50 5.14
N LYS A 79 17.55 9.53 4.61
CA LYS A 79 18.65 10.18 5.33
C LYS A 79 18.04 10.78 6.58
N LEU A 80 18.29 10.16 7.73
CA LEU A 80 18.18 10.80 9.03
C LEU A 80 19.12 12.00 9.00
N ILE A 81 18.55 13.20 8.89
CA ILE A 81 19.26 14.42 9.25
C ILE A 81 19.16 14.46 10.77
N GLU A 82 20.21 14.01 11.44
CA GLU A 82 20.44 14.35 12.84
C GLU A 82 20.79 15.84 12.84
N ASP A 83 19.79 16.69 13.12
CA ASP A 83 20.05 18.07 13.49
C ASP A 83 20.72 18.05 14.87
N GLU A 84 22.05 18.05 14.88
CA GLU A 84 22.84 18.43 16.05
C GLU A 84 22.51 19.90 16.39
N THR A 85 21.99 20.14 17.59
CA THR A 85 21.96 21.46 18.23
C THR A 85 22.45 21.32 19.66
#